data_AF-M0HQZ8-F1
#
_entry.id   AF-M0HQZ8-F1
#
_cell.length_a   1.000
_cell.length_b   1.000
_cell.length_c   1.000
_cell.angle_alpha   90.00
_cell.angle_beta   90.00
_cell.angle_gamma   90.00
#
_symmetry.space_group_name_H-M   'P 1'
#
loop_
_entity.id
_entity.type
_entity.pdbx_description
1 polymer ?
#
loop_
_entity_poly.entity_id
_entity_poly.type
_entity_poly.pdbx_seq_one_letter_code
_entity_poly.pdbx_strand_id
1 'polypeptide(L)' 'MDSLPYKLRRDKVNEGREQVPYFLREEVIDGEAELQDTLEELLDEKVYKSDYREAAMVVAQRNPELIAEVLREWGYDLR' A
#
# COMPACT_ATOMS: atom_id res chain seq x y z
N MET A 1 -12.04 22.32 10.18
CA MET A 1 -13.07 21.26 10.23
C MET A 1 -12.33 19.96 10.01
N ASP A 2 -12.05 19.21 11.07
CA ASP A 2 -11.46 17.88 10.90
C ASP A 2 -12.50 16.99 10.22
N SER A 3 -12.26 16.69 8.95
CA SER A 3 -13.04 15.69 8.24
C SER A 3 -12.75 14.34 8.88
N LEU A 4 -13.81 13.57 9.18
CA LEU A 4 -13.70 12.18 9.65
C LEU A 4 -12.65 11.39 8.82
N PRO A 5 -11.86 10.50 9.43
CA PRO A 5 -10.95 9.59 8.72
C PRO A 5 -11.64 8.87 7.55
N TYR A 6 -10.91 8.61 6.46
CA TYR A 6 -11.48 8.07 5.22
C TYR A 6 -12.27 6.77 5.42
N LYS A 7 -11.78 5.82 6.25
CA LYS A 7 -12.50 4.57 6.59
C LYS A 7 -13.89 4.84 7.19
N LEU A 8 -14.05 5.91 7.97
CA LEU A 8 -15.31 6.28 8.65
C LEU A 8 -16.26 7.10 7.76
N ARG A 9 -15.84 7.53 6.57
CA ARG A 9 -16.63 8.37 5.67
C ARG A 9 -17.26 7.64 4.48
N ARG A 10 -16.86 6.40 4.21
CA ARG A 10 -17.26 5.66 3.01
C ARG A 10 -18.20 4.52 3.35
N ASP A 11 -19.07 4.16 2.42
CA ASP A 11 -19.97 3.01 2.53
C ASP A 11 -19.31 1.74 1.98
N LYS A 12 -18.41 1.88 1.00
CA LYS A 12 -17.69 0.75 0.39
C LYS A 12 -16.20 0.99 0.31
N VAL A 13 -15.44 -0.10 0.37
CA VAL A 13 -13.96 -0.04 0.30
C VAL A 13 -13.45 0.55 -1.02
N ASN A 14 -14.18 0.43 -2.13
CA ASN A 14 -13.76 0.95 -3.44
C ASN A 14 -14.31 2.35 -3.76
N GLU A 15 -15.01 2.99 -2.83
CA GLU A 15 -15.67 4.26 -3.07
C GLU A 15 -14.66 5.39 -3.29
N GLY A 16 -14.78 6.09 -4.43
CA GLY A 16 -13.87 7.18 -4.81
C GLY A 16 -12.51 6.72 -5.35
N ARG A 17 -12.33 5.42 -5.68
CA ARG A 17 -11.09 4.86 -6.21
C ARG A 17 -11.20 4.54 -7.70
N GLU A 18 -10.13 4.82 -8.44
CA GLU A 18 -9.95 4.33 -9.82
C GLU A 18 -9.23 2.96 -9.80
N GLN A 19 -9.58 2.07 -10.73
CA GLN A 19 -8.90 0.78 -10.88
C GLN A 19 -7.58 0.98 -11.62
N VAL A 20 -6.47 0.59 -10.99
CA VAL A 20 -5.13 0.65 -11.58
C VAL A 20 -4.53 -0.76 -11.63
N PRO A 21 -4.33 -1.35 -12.83
CA PRO A 21 -3.70 -2.67 -12.96
C PRO A 21 -2.17 -2.56 -12.89
N TYR A 22 -1.54 -3.50 -12.17
CA TYR A 22 -0.08 -3.65 -12.09
C TYR A 22 0.34 -5.06 -12.48
N PHE A 23 1.55 -5.19 -13.02
CA PHE A 23 2.25 -6.47 -13.13
C PHE A 23 3.28 -6.55 -12.00
N LEU A 24 3.12 -7.51 -11.10
CA LEU A 24 4.01 -7.76 -9.97
C LEU A 24 4.64 -9.13 -10.11
N ARG A 25 5.86 -9.28 -9.60
CA ARG A 25 6.52 -10.58 -9.49
C ARG A 25 5.86 -11.41 -8.39
N GLU A 26 5.92 -12.72 -8.49
CA GLU A 26 5.25 -13.67 -7.57
C GLU A 26 5.65 -13.41 -6.12
N GLU A 27 6.94 -13.20 -5.85
CA GLU A 27 7.46 -12.93 -4.51
C GLU A 27 6.87 -11.66 -3.87
N VAL A 28 6.50 -10.66 -4.69
CA VAL A 28 5.88 -9.43 -4.22
C VAL A 28 4.40 -9.66 -3.89
N ILE A 29 3.72 -10.52 -4.66
CA ILE A 29 2.32 -10.87 -4.43
C ILE A 29 2.20 -11.71 -3.15
N ASP A 30 3.11 -12.64 -2.92
CA ASP A 30 3.08 -13.51 -1.74
C ASP A 30 3.32 -12.72 -0.45
N GLY A 31 4.23 -11.73 -0.48
CA GLY A 31 4.51 -10.85 0.67
C GLY A 31 3.33 -9.96 1.08
N GLU A 32 2.31 -9.80 0.24
CA GLU A 32 1.12 -9.01 0.58
C GLU A 32 0.27 -9.62 1.70
N ALA A 33 0.29 -10.95 1.85
CA ALA A 33 -0.43 -11.62 2.92
C ALA A 33 0.22 -11.31 4.28
N GLU A 34 1.54 -11.47 4.37
CA GLU A 34 2.30 -11.16 5.59
C GLU A 34 2.20 -9.68 5.98
N LEU A 35 2.25 -8.77 4.99
CA LEU A 35 2.03 -7.35 5.24
C LEU A 35 0.63 -7.09 5.80
N GLN A 36 -0.41 -7.72 5.23
CA GLN A 36 -1.76 -7.53 5.71
C GLN A 36 -1.93 -8.03 7.14
N ASP A 37 -1.48 -9.25 7.45
CA ASP A 37 -1.55 -9.84 8.79
C ASP A 37 -0.83 -8.95 9.82
N THR A 38 0.36 -8.47 9.48
CA THR A 38 1.13 -7.53 10.33
C THR A 38 0.35 -6.24 10.60
N LEU A 39 -0.31 -5.68 9.58
CA LEU A 39 -1.11 -4.46 9.74
C LEU A 39 -2.35 -4.70 10.60
N GLU A 40 -2.99 -5.86 10.47
CA GLU A 40 -4.16 -6.23 11.28
C GLU A 40 -3.76 -6.41 12.75
N GLU A 41 -2.61 -7.02 13.02
CA GLU A 41 -2.06 -7.15 14.37
C GLU A 41 -1.69 -5.78 14.98
N LEU A 42 -1.04 -4.90 14.21
CA LEU A 42 -0.64 -3.57 14.69
C LEU A 42 -1.83 -2.64 14.98
N LEU A 43 -2.92 -2.81 14.25
CA LEU A 43 -4.11 -1.96 14.36
C LEU A 43 -5.23 -2.57 15.21
N ASP A 44 -5.09 -3.83 15.62
CA ASP A 44 -6.14 -4.63 16.28
C ASP A 44 -7.48 -4.58 15.51
N GLU A 45 -7.39 -4.70 14.18
CA GLU A 45 -8.53 -4.47 13.28
C GLU A 45 -8.28 -5.08 11.89
N LYS A 46 -9.35 -5.49 11.20
CA LYS A 46 -9.27 -5.96 9.82
C LYS A 46 -8.89 -4.84 8.86
N VAL A 47 -7.94 -5.14 7.98
CA VAL A 47 -7.40 -4.18 7.01
C VAL A 47 -7.72 -4.67 5.60
N TYR A 48 -8.55 -3.93 4.87
CA TYR A 48 -8.88 -4.32 3.50
C TYR A 48 -7.68 -4.17 2.57
N LYS A 49 -7.55 -5.12 1.64
CA LYS A 49 -6.48 -5.12 0.63
C LYS A 49 -6.35 -3.81 -0.15
N SER A 50 -7.47 -3.26 -0.58
CA SER A 50 -7.48 -1.98 -1.29
C SER A 50 -7.01 -0.81 -0.41
N ASP A 51 -7.18 -0.90 0.92
CA ASP A 51 -6.74 0.15 1.85
C ASP A 51 -5.24 0.11 2.08
N TYR A 52 -4.68 -1.04 2.42
CA TYR A 52 -3.23 -1.06 2.66
C TYR A 52 -2.45 -0.81 1.37
N ARG A 53 -2.97 -1.22 0.20
CA ARG A 53 -2.33 -0.90 -1.09
C ARG A 53 -2.33 0.60 -1.37
N GLU A 54 -3.44 1.29 -1.12
CA GLU A 54 -3.48 2.76 -1.24
C GLU A 54 -2.58 3.42 -0.19
N ALA A 55 -2.61 2.95 1.06
CA ALA A 55 -1.73 3.45 2.11
C ALA A 55 -0.24 3.24 1.78
N ALA A 56 0.13 2.10 1.21
CA ALA A 56 1.48 1.83 0.73
C ALA A 56 1.90 2.82 -0.37
N MET A 57 0.99 3.14 -1.30
CA MET A 57 1.25 4.19 -2.31
C MET A 57 1.41 5.58 -1.69
N VAL A 58 0.61 5.92 -0.67
CA VAL A 58 0.75 7.19 0.08
C VAL A 58 2.11 7.25 0.78
N VAL A 59 2.54 6.16 1.42
CA VAL A 59 3.87 6.07 2.05
C VAL A 59 4.97 6.20 1.00
N ALA A 60 4.87 5.50 -0.14
CA ALA A 60 5.83 5.57 -1.24
C ALA A 60 5.96 7.00 -1.80
N GLN A 61 4.84 7.71 -1.99
CA GLN A 61 4.85 9.09 -2.48
C GLN A 61 5.48 10.07 -1.48
N ARG A 62 5.32 9.80 -0.18
CA ARG A 62 5.87 10.64 0.89
C ARG A 62 7.35 10.35 1.19
N ASN A 63 7.84 9.16 0.85
CA ASN A 63 9.19 8.68 1.15
C ASN A 63 9.84 8.08 -0.11
N PRO A 64 10.05 8.88 -1.19
CA PRO A 64 10.55 8.38 -2.46
C PRO A 64 11.95 7.75 -2.36
N GLU A 65 12.74 8.13 -1.37
CA GLU A 65 14.07 7.56 -1.09
C GLU A 65 14.03 6.06 -0.78
N LEU A 66 13.00 5.58 -0.07
CA LEU A 66 12.82 4.15 0.22
C LEU A 66 12.54 3.37 -1.06
N ILE A 67 11.79 3.97 -1.99
CA ILE A 67 11.55 3.37 -3.31
C ILE A 67 12.84 3.36 -4.13
N ALA A 68 13.63 4.43 -4.08
CA ALA A 68 14.90 4.50 -4.77
C ALA A 68 15.88 3.43 -4.28
N GLU A 69 15.91 3.11 -2.99
CA GLU A 69 16.73 2.01 -2.44
C GLU A 69 16.36 0.66 -3.07
N VAL A 70 15.06 0.32 -3.10
CA VAL A 70 14.57 -0.91 -3.75
C VAL A 70 14.91 -0.93 -5.25
N LEU A 71 14.73 0.19 -5.95
CA LEU A 71 15.06 0.28 -7.37
C LEU A 71 16.58 0.14 -7.62
N ARG A 72 17.43 0.62 -6.71
CA ARG A 72 18.88 0.43 -6.78
C ARG A 72 19.27 -1.03 -6.62
N GLU A 73 18.63 -1.75 -5.71
CA GLU A 73 18.83 -3.21 -5.60
C GLU A 73 18.46 -3.93 -6.90
N TRP A 74 17.48 -3.41 -7.64
CA TRP A 74 17.12 -3.92 -8.97
C TRP A 74 18.03 -3.42 -10.09
N GLY A 75 19.01 -2.59 -9.76
CA GLY A 75 20.07 -2.16 -10.68
C GLY A 75 19.83 -0.84 -11.40
N TYR A 76 18.88 0.00 -10.98
CA TYR A 76 18.62 1.28 -11.65
C TYR A 76 19.83 2.25 -11.68
N ASP A 77 20.78 2.11 -10.74
CA ASP A 77 22.02 2.90 -10.67
C ASP A 77 23.27 2.11 -11.14
N LEU A 78 23.09 0.87 -11.62
CA LEU A 78 24.18 0.08 -12.22
C LEU A 78 24.34 0.51 -13.68
N ARG A 79 25.30 1.40 -13.93
CA ARG A 79 25.76 1.74 -15.29
C ARG A 79 27.06 1.03 -15.61
#